data_AF-A0A5D2JXG3-F1
#
_entry.id   AF-A0A5D2JXG3-F1
#
_cell.length_a   1.000
_cell.length_b   1.000
_cell.length_c   1.000
_cell.angle_alpha   90.00
_cell.angle_beta   90.00
_cell.angle_gamma   90.00
#
_symmetry.space_group_name_H-M   'P 1'
#
loop_
_entity.id
_entity.type
_entity.pdbx_description
1 polymer ?
#
loop_
_entity_poly.entity_id
_entity_poly.type
_entity_poly.pdbx_seq_one_letter_code
_entity_poly.pdbx_strand_id
1 'polypeptide(L)'
;MPVKGKGKTDHRFDNVDHALSLFNKMIEKYPKPSIVESTKLFSAIVRMKHYAIVVSMCSQMELLGVSHDVYFLSISINCFCQLGRIDFGFSVLGKMLKLGVEPDVVIFSTLINGLCNQSNISVAVCVFDIMFDIMFSGKRIDFYGCIISSNLLQI
;
A
#
# COMPACT_ATOMS: atom_id res chain seq x y z
N MET A 1 -26.23 19.75 -30.67
CA MET A 1 -25.29 18.69 -30.22
C MET A 1 -25.20 18.75 -28.71
N PRO A 2 -25.71 17.79 -27.94
CA PRO A 2 -25.57 17.82 -26.49
C PRO A 2 -24.27 17.14 -26.06
N VAL A 3 -23.48 17.88 -25.29
CA VAL A 3 -22.22 17.44 -24.69
C VAL A 3 -22.56 16.37 -23.65
N LYS A 4 -22.10 15.14 -23.89
CA LYS A 4 -22.27 14.00 -22.99
C LYS A 4 -21.43 14.26 -21.73
N GLY A 5 -22.09 14.71 -20.67
CA GLY A 5 -21.47 14.85 -19.36
C GLY A 5 -20.83 13.53 -18.96
N LYS A 6 -19.50 13.53 -18.78
CA LYS A 6 -18.80 12.42 -18.12
C LYS A 6 -19.36 12.37 -16.70
N GLY A 7 -20.27 11.44 -16.46
CA GLY A 7 -20.77 11.12 -15.13
C GLY A 7 -19.57 10.85 -14.23
N LYS A 8 -19.26 11.80 -13.35
CA LYS A 8 -18.44 11.53 -12.18
C LYS A 8 -19.31 10.64 -11.31
N THR A 9 -19.07 9.33 -11.37
CA THR A 9 -19.67 8.38 -10.45
C THR A 9 -19.06 8.61 -9.07
N ASP A 10 -19.67 9.53 -8.31
CA ASP A 10 -19.51 9.63 -6.86
C ASP A 10 -20.22 8.41 -6.25
N HIS A 11 -19.54 7.25 -6.27
CA HIS A 11 -19.95 6.11 -5.48
C HIS A 11 -19.36 6.31 -4.09
N ARG A 12 -20.08 7.08 -3.27
CA ARG A 12 -19.86 7.12 -1.83
C ARG A 12 -20.14 5.71 -1.30
N PHE A 13 -19.09 4.90 -1.15
CA PHE A 13 -19.23 3.59 -0.53
C PHE A 13 -19.45 3.85 0.96
N ASP A 14 -20.67 3.60 1.44
CA ASP A 14 -21.05 3.75 2.85
C ASP A 14 -21.20 2.39 3.55
N ASN A 15 -21.16 1.27 2.79
CA ASN A 15 -21.23 -0.09 3.31
C ASN A 15 -20.10 -0.98 2.76
N VAL A 16 -19.41 -1.69 3.66
CA VAL A 16 -18.36 -2.66 3.36
C VAL A 16 -18.88 -3.87 2.56
N ASP A 17 -20.11 -4.33 2.81
CA ASP A 17 -20.71 -5.47 2.10
C ASP A 17 -20.93 -5.14 0.61
N HIS A 18 -21.34 -3.91 0.33
CA HIS A 18 -21.50 -3.44 -1.03
C HIS A 18 -20.15 -3.35 -1.73
N ALA A 19 -19.11 -2.90 -1.01
CA ALA A 19 -17.75 -2.86 -1.54
C ALA A 19 -17.23 -4.27 -1.86
N LEU A 20 -17.42 -5.24 -0.96
CA LEU A 20 -17.07 -6.65 -1.18
C LEU A 20 -17.82 -7.28 -2.35
N SER A 21 -19.13 -7.04 -2.47
CA SER A 21 -19.93 -7.52 -3.59
C SER A 21 -19.40 -7.01 -4.93
N LEU A 22 -19.00 -5.74 -4.99
CA LEU A 22 -18.39 -5.16 -6.18
C LEU A 22 -17.03 -5.77 -6.49
N PHE A 23 -16.21 -6.05 -5.47
CA PHE A 23 -14.94 -6.74 -5.68
C PHE A 23 -15.11 -8.14 -6.24
N ASN A 24 -16.02 -8.93 -5.68
CA ASN A 24 -16.30 -10.28 -6.18
C ASN A 24 -16.79 -10.24 -7.63
N LYS A 25 -17.66 -9.29 -7.97
CA LYS A 25 -18.08 -9.06 -9.37
C LYS A 25 -16.94 -8.59 -10.27
N MET A 26 -15.94 -7.90 -9.73
CA MET A 26 -14.77 -7.43 -10.46
C MET A 26 -13.80 -8.57 -10.77
N ILE A 27 -13.53 -9.47 -9.82
CA ILE A 27 -12.63 -10.62 -10.02
C ILE A 27 -13.22 -11.69 -10.95
N GLU A 28 -14.55 -11.81 -11.01
CA GLU A 28 -15.25 -12.76 -11.90
C GLU A 28 -15.32 -12.29 -13.36
N LYS A 29 -15.12 -11.00 -13.62
CA LYS A 29 -15.22 -10.44 -14.97
C LYS A 29 -13.92 -10.61 -15.75
N TYR A 30 -14.08 -10.85 -17.05
CA TYR A 30 -13.02 -10.71 -18.04
C TYR A 30 -13.32 -9.53 -18.96
N PRO A 31 -12.38 -8.59 -19.19
CA PRO A 31 -11.00 -8.58 -18.70
C PRO A 31 -10.87 -8.33 -17.19
N LYS A 32 -9.73 -8.73 -16.62
CA LYS A 32 -9.40 -8.56 -15.19
C LYS A 32 -9.60 -7.12 -14.73
N PRO A 33 -9.96 -6.90 -13.46
CA PRO A 33 -10.33 -5.59 -12.97
C PRO A 33 -9.17 -4.60 -13.05
N SER A 34 -9.51 -3.36 -13.40
CA SER A 34 -8.56 -2.26 -13.44
C SER A 34 -8.03 -1.95 -12.05
N ILE A 35 -6.73 -1.67 -11.96
CA ILE A 35 -6.07 -1.23 -10.72
C ILE A 35 -6.76 0.02 -10.15
N VAL A 36 -7.23 0.92 -11.02
CA VAL A 36 -7.88 2.18 -10.62
C VAL A 36 -9.22 1.94 -9.92
N GLU A 37 -9.99 0.95 -10.36
CA GLU A 37 -11.30 0.62 -9.77
C GLU A 37 -11.13 -0.08 -8.42
N SER A 38 -10.20 -1.03 -8.35
CA SER A 38 -9.85 -1.74 -7.11
C SER A 38 -9.28 -0.77 -6.06
N THR A 39 -8.43 0.14 -6.50
CA THR A 39 -7.85 1.20 -5.67
C THR A 39 -8.91 2.06 -4.97
N LYS A 40 -9.92 2.54 -5.72
CA LYS A 40 -11.01 3.35 -5.13
C LYS A 40 -11.79 2.58 -4.07
N LEU A 41 -12.01 1.30 -4.32
CA LEU A 41 -12.68 0.41 -3.40
C LEU A 41 -11.88 0.27 -2.09
N PHE A 42 -10.58 0.05 -2.20
CA PHE A 42 -9.71 -0.06 -1.04
C PHE A 42 -9.67 1.24 -0.23
N SER A 43 -9.51 2.40 -0.86
CA SER A 43 -9.54 3.69 -0.15
C SER A 43 -10.84 3.87 0.65
N ALA A 44 -11.96 3.40 0.12
CA ALA A 44 -13.22 3.47 0.84
C ALA A 44 -13.31 2.50 2.02
N ILE A 45 -12.86 1.25 1.85
CA ILE A 45 -12.81 0.24 2.93
C ILE A 45 -11.82 0.66 4.03
N VAL A 46 -10.68 1.27 3.67
CA VAL A 46 -9.70 1.87 4.59
C VAL A 46 -10.34 2.99 5.42
N ARG A 47 -11.15 3.86 4.80
CA ARG A 47 -11.89 4.91 5.51
C ARG A 47 -12.91 4.35 6.51
N MET A 48 -13.43 3.14 6.24
CA MET A 48 -14.28 2.38 7.17
C MET A 48 -13.47 1.58 8.22
N LYS A 49 -12.13 1.66 8.20
CA LYS A 49 -11.20 0.95 9.10
C LYS A 49 -11.22 -0.59 8.98
N HIS A 50 -11.75 -1.14 7.89
CA HIS A 50 -11.75 -2.57 7.65
C HIS A 50 -10.45 -3.04 6.96
N TYR A 51 -9.32 -2.82 7.61
CA TYR A 51 -7.99 -3.05 7.03
C TYR A 51 -7.72 -4.52 6.66
N ALA A 52 -8.21 -5.48 7.46
CA ALA A 52 -8.03 -6.91 7.21
C ALA A 52 -8.68 -7.36 5.89
N ILE A 53 -9.82 -6.76 5.55
CA ILE A 53 -10.53 -7.03 4.29
C ILE A 53 -9.68 -6.56 3.10
N VAL A 54 -9.11 -5.36 3.19
CA VAL A 54 -8.23 -4.81 2.15
C VAL A 54 -7.02 -5.72 1.93
N VAL A 55 -6.37 -6.19 3.01
CA VAL A 55 -5.24 -7.13 2.90
C VAL A 55 -5.65 -8.42 2.18
N SER A 56 -6.81 -9.00 2.53
CA SER A 56 -7.31 -10.21 1.84
C SER A 56 -7.53 -9.96 0.35
N MET A 57 -8.08 -8.81 -0.01
CA MET A 57 -8.32 -8.44 -1.41
C MET A 57 -7.01 -8.18 -2.16
N CYS A 58 -6.01 -7.57 -1.50
CA CYS A 58 -4.67 -7.39 -2.05
C CYS A 58 -4.04 -8.75 -2.42
N SER A 59 -4.11 -9.73 -1.53
CA SER A 59 -3.61 -11.09 -1.82
C SER A 59 -4.34 -11.75 -3.00
N GLN A 60 -5.65 -11.55 -3.12
CA GLN A 60 -6.42 -12.06 -4.25
C GLN A 60 -6.01 -11.40 -5.58
N MET A 61 -5.76 -10.09 -5.58
CA MET A 61 -5.27 -9.39 -6.78
C MET A 61 -3.86 -9.85 -7.21
N GLU A 62 -3.00 -10.15 -6.25
CA GLU A 62 -1.65 -10.68 -6.51
C GLU A 62 -1.70 -12.08 -7.13
N LEU A 63 -2.59 -12.97 -6.64
CA LEU A 63 -2.84 -14.29 -7.24
C LEU A 63 -3.39 -14.19 -8.66
N LEU A 64 -4.16 -13.14 -8.96
CA LEU A 64 -4.66 -12.86 -10.30
C LEU A 64 -3.58 -12.24 -11.21
N GLY A 65 -2.37 -12.00 -10.72
CA GLY A 65 -1.27 -11.43 -11.49
C GLY A 65 -1.53 -10.00 -11.96
N VAL A 66 -2.36 -9.25 -11.24
CA VAL A 66 -2.61 -7.83 -11.54
C VAL A 66 -1.40 -7.02 -11.09
N SER A 67 -0.85 -6.20 -11.98
CA SER A 67 0.27 -5.32 -11.65
C SER A 67 -0.14 -4.33 -10.55
N HIS A 68 0.75 -4.07 -9.60
CA HIS A 68 0.47 -3.16 -8.49
C HIS A 68 1.00 -1.76 -8.83
N ASP A 69 0.14 -0.75 -8.71
CA ASP A 69 0.54 0.66 -8.82
C ASP A 69 1.09 1.18 -7.48
N VAL A 70 1.85 2.27 -7.52
CA VAL A 70 2.43 2.96 -6.35
C VAL A 70 1.37 3.18 -5.27
N TYR A 71 0.20 3.68 -5.67
CA TYR A 71 -0.90 3.97 -4.75
C TYR A 71 -1.45 2.71 -4.06
N PHE A 72 -1.47 1.57 -4.75
CA PHE A 72 -1.87 0.29 -4.15
C PHE A 72 -0.87 -0.15 -3.07
N LEU A 73 0.43 0.01 -3.34
CA LEU A 73 1.48 -0.34 -2.39
C LEU A 73 1.42 0.57 -1.15
N SER A 74 1.15 1.86 -1.33
CA SER A 74 0.92 2.81 -0.23
C SER A 74 -0.27 2.40 0.66
N ILE A 75 -1.39 2.01 0.05
CA ILE A 75 -2.57 1.52 0.80
C ILE A 75 -2.21 0.28 1.60
N SER A 76 -1.52 -0.68 0.98
CA SER A 76 -1.16 -1.94 1.62
C SER A 76 -0.28 -1.72 2.85
N ILE A 77 0.72 -0.83 2.75
CA ILE A 77 1.57 -0.46 3.90
C ILE A 77 0.72 0.13 5.02
N ASN A 78 -0.16 1.09 4.72
CA ASN A 78 -1.04 1.67 5.72
C ASN A 78 -1.92 0.61 6.40
N CYS A 79 -2.55 -0.27 5.63
CA CYS A 79 -3.35 -1.37 6.19
C CYS A 79 -2.54 -2.27 7.13
N PHE A 80 -1.31 -2.65 6.75
CA PHE A 80 -0.44 -3.46 7.59
C PHE A 80 -0.02 -2.74 8.89
N CYS A 81 0.32 -1.45 8.83
CA CYS A 81 0.61 -0.64 10.01
C CYS A 81 -0.58 -0.59 10.97
N GLN A 82 -1.79 -0.35 10.45
CA GLN A 82 -3.01 -0.25 11.27
C GLN A 82 -3.42 -1.60 11.88
N LEU A 83 -3.02 -2.72 11.27
CA LEU A 83 -3.23 -4.07 11.80
C LEU A 83 -2.12 -4.52 12.78
N GLY A 84 -1.12 -3.66 13.03
CA GLY A 84 0.02 -4.02 13.86
C GLY A 84 0.96 -5.03 13.20
N ARG A 85 0.91 -5.19 11.87
CA ARG A 85 1.73 -6.12 11.08
C ARG A 85 2.83 -5.36 10.34
N ILE A 86 3.66 -4.65 11.10
CA ILE A 86 4.67 -3.73 10.56
C ILE A 86 5.73 -4.43 9.70
N ASP A 87 6.01 -5.70 10.01
CA ASP A 87 6.84 -6.64 9.26
C ASP A 87 6.41 -6.75 7.78
N PHE A 88 5.11 -6.88 7.54
CA PHE A 88 4.55 -6.89 6.18
C PHE A 88 4.62 -5.50 5.53
N GLY A 89 4.45 -4.43 6.31
CA GLY A 89 4.65 -3.06 5.84
C GLY A 89 6.06 -2.84 5.26
N PHE A 90 7.10 -3.31 5.96
CA PHE A 90 8.48 -3.26 5.47
C PHE A 90 8.71 -4.12 4.24
N SER A 91 8.08 -5.30 4.18
CA SER A 91 8.16 -6.17 3.00
C SER A 91 7.61 -5.47 1.75
N VAL A 92 6.50 -4.75 1.87
CA VAL A 92 5.92 -3.96 0.78
C VAL A 92 6.82 -2.76 0.43
N LEU A 93 7.41 -2.08 1.42
CA LEU A 93 8.39 -1.01 1.17
C LEU A 93 9.60 -1.54 0.37
N GLY A 94 10.14 -2.69 0.75
CA GLY A 94 11.22 -3.37 0.02
C GLY A 94 10.83 -3.70 -1.41
N LYS A 95 9.58 -4.11 -1.65
CA LYS A 95 9.03 -4.34 -3.00
C LYS A 95 8.97 -3.04 -3.80
N MET A 96 8.52 -1.92 -3.22
CA MET A 96 8.50 -0.61 -3.88
C MET A 96 9.91 -0.22 -4.35
N LEU A 97 10.89 -0.34 -3.46
CA LEU A 97 12.29 -0.02 -3.75
C LEU A 97 12.86 -0.90 -4.86
N LYS A 98 12.64 -2.23 -4.81
CA LYS A 98 13.06 -3.17 -5.86
C LYS A 98 12.44 -2.86 -7.23
N LEU A 99 11.22 -2.32 -7.25
CA LEU A 99 10.54 -1.88 -8.47
C LEU A 99 11.01 -0.49 -8.95
N GLY A 100 11.95 0.15 -8.24
CA GLY A 100 12.40 1.51 -8.54
C GLY A 100 11.36 2.58 -8.23
N VAL A 101 10.33 2.22 -7.45
CA VAL A 101 9.29 3.15 -7.00
C VAL A 101 9.79 3.85 -5.74
N GLU A 102 9.92 5.17 -5.82
CA GLU A 102 10.35 5.99 -4.70
C GLU A 102 9.21 6.12 -3.67
N PRO A 103 9.40 5.65 -2.43
CA PRO A 103 8.40 5.82 -1.38
C PRO A 103 8.31 7.29 -0.96
N ASP A 104 7.10 7.77 -0.71
CA ASP A 104 6.87 9.15 -0.25
C ASP A 104 7.05 9.30 1.27
N VAL A 105 7.09 10.56 1.73
CA VAL A 105 7.12 10.91 3.17
C VAL A 105 5.97 10.27 3.93
N VAL A 106 4.80 10.12 3.28
CA VAL A 106 3.58 9.62 3.92
C VAL A 106 3.75 8.14 4.29
N ILE A 107 4.38 7.34 3.42
CA ILE A 107 4.70 5.94 3.67
C ILE A 107 5.65 5.80 4.87
N PHE A 108 6.76 6.55 4.86
CA PHE A 108 7.72 6.52 5.99
C PHE A 108 7.07 6.97 7.29
N SER A 109 6.30 8.06 7.26
CA SER A 109 5.56 8.56 8.43
C SER A 109 4.57 7.51 8.96
N THR A 110 3.92 6.77 8.06
CA THR A 110 2.97 5.70 8.42
C THR A 110 3.68 4.52 9.08
N LEU A 111 4.85 4.13 8.60
CA LEU A 111 5.67 3.06 9.19
C LEU A 111 6.22 3.49 10.56
N ILE A 112 6.76 4.71 10.68
CA ILE A 112 7.25 5.27 11.94
C ILE A 112 6.13 5.32 12.98
N ASN A 113 4.94 5.82 12.60
CA ASN A 113 3.79 5.84 13.51
C ASN A 113 3.36 4.43 13.93
N GLY A 114 3.37 3.47 12.99
CA GLY A 114 3.11 2.06 13.28
C GLY A 114 4.11 1.48 14.30
N LEU A 115 5.40 1.76 14.14
CA LEU A 115 6.46 1.33 15.06
C LEU A 115 6.34 1.97 16.43
N CYS A 116 6.05 3.28 16.51
CA CYS A 116 5.80 3.97 17.76
C CYS A 116 4.62 3.36 18.52
N ASN A 117 3.53 3.01 17.82
CA ASN A 117 2.38 2.33 18.41
C ASN A 117 2.71 0.93 18.93
N GLN A 118 3.74 0.28 18.37
CA GLN A 118 4.25 -1.01 18.84
C GLN A 118 5.38 -0.89 19.87
N SER A 119 5.66 0.32 20.37
CA SER A 119 6.77 0.60 21.29
C SER A 119 8.16 0.24 20.74
N ASN A 120 8.30 0.13 19.41
CA ASN A 120 9.56 -0.22 18.75
C ASN A 120 10.31 1.05 18.30
N ILE A 121 10.71 1.85 19.28
CA ILE A 121 11.24 3.21 19.08
C ILE A 121 12.61 3.19 18.39
N SER A 122 13.46 2.19 18.67
CA SER A 122 14.78 2.07 18.05
C SER A 122 14.71 1.92 16.53
N VAL A 123 13.79 1.07 16.05
CA VAL A 123 13.56 0.90 14.62
C VAL A 123 12.90 2.14 14.02
N ALA A 124 12.02 2.83 14.77
CA ALA A 124 11.39 4.06 14.29
C ALA A 124 12.41 5.17 14.01
N VAL A 125 13.41 5.34 14.88
CA VAL A 125 14.53 6.28 14.68
C VAL A 125 15.35 5.88 13.45
N CYS A 126 15.68 4.59 13.31
CA CYS A 126 16.42 4.11 12.15
C CYS A 126 15.68 4.39 10.83
N VAL A 127 14.36 4.18 10.79
CA VAL A 127 13.54 4.46 9.61
C VAL A 127 13.48 5.97 9.30
N PHE A 128 13.50 6.81 10.34
CA PHE A 128 13.57 8.27 10.16
C PHE A 128 14.90 8.71 9.56
N ASP A 129 16.02 8.14 10.02
CA ASP A 129 17.35 8.41 9.44
C ASP A 129 17.40 7.96 7.97
N ILE A 130 16.84 6.77 7.67
CA ILE A 130 16.70 6.27 6.29
C ILE A 130 15.88 7.22 5.42
N MET A 131 14.74 7.74 5.91
CA MET A 131 13.94 8.71 5.18
C MET A 131 14.76 9.97 4.88
N PHE A 132 15.53 10.46 5.86
CA PHE A 132 16.41 11.62 5.67
C PHE A 132 17.48 11.37 4.60
N ASP A 133 18.11 10.21 4.63
CA ASP A 133 19.15 9.85 3.66
C ASP A 133 18.60 9.69 2.24
N ILE A 134 17.45 9.05 2.07
CA ILE A 134 16.80 8.88 0.76
C ILE A 134 16.38 10.23 0.17
N MET A 135 15.76 11.08 0.98
CA MET A 135 15.13 12.31 0.50
C MET A 135 16.09 13.49 0.35
N PHE A 136 17.15 13.58 1.17
CA PHE A 136 18.04 14.73 1.20
C PHE A 136 19.47 14.44 0.71
N SER A 137 19.92 13.17 0.73
CA SER A 137 21.32 12.84 0.43
C SER A 137 21.56 12.43 -1.03
N GLY A 138 20.52 12.10 -1.82
CA GLY A 138 20.68 11.72 -3.23
C GLY A 138 21.51 10.45 -3.46
N LYS A 139 21.83 9.68 -2.41
CA LYS A 139 22.65 8.45 -2.47
C LYS A 139 21.78 7.22 -2.74
N ARG A 140 21.37 7.05 -4.00
CA ARG A 140 20.53 5.93 -4.46
C ARG A 140 21.21 4.54 -4.50
N ILE A 141 22.54 4.46 -4.39
CA ILE A 141 23.29 3.23 -4.76
C ILE A 141 23.73 2.41 -3.53
N ASP A 142 24.01 3.07 -2.42
CA ASP A 142 24.58 2.48 -1.19
C ASP A 142 23.50 1.71 -0.39
N PHE A 143 22.24 2.07 -0.59
CA PHE A 143 21.07 1.62 0.16
C PHE A 143 20.68 0.16 -0.15
N TYR A 144 20.78 -0.27 -1.41
CA TYR A 144 20.56 -1.68 -1.77
C TYR A 144 21.59 -2.60 -1.11
N GLY A 145 22.81 -2.11 -0.91
CA GLY A 145 23.86 -2.84 -0.20
C GLY A 145 23.57 -2.99 1.30
N CYS A 146 23.11 -1.93 1.97
CA CYS A 146 22.80 -1.96 3.40
C CYS A 146 21.57 -2.81 3.73
N ILE A 147 20.51 -2.77 2.92
CA ILE A 147 19.30 -3.59 3.16
C ILE A 147 19.54 -5.07 2.82
N ILE A 148 20.36 -5.38 1.82
CA ILE A 148 20.72 -6.77 1.48
C ILE A 148 21.73 -7.35 2.49
N SER A 149 22.63 -6.54 3.05
CA SER A 149 23.64 -7.00 4.02
C SER A 149 23.12 -7.15 5.46
N SER A 150 22.01 -6.49 5.81
CA SER A 150 21.43 -6.51 7.17
C SER A 150 20.41 -7.62 7.43
N ASN A 151 20.31 -8.65 6.57
CA ASN A 151 19.48 -9.85 6.80
C ASN A 151 17.97 -9.60 7.00
N LEU A 152 17.46 -8.42 6.63
CA LEU A 152 16.05 -8.02 6.85
C LEU A 152 15.07 -8.48 5.76
N LEU A 153 15.50 -9.30 4.80
CA LEU A 153 14.69 -9.75 3.65
C LEU A 153 14.71 -11.27 3.38
N GLN A 154 15.10 -12.10 4.36
CA GLN A 154 14.85 -13.55 4.29
C GLN A 154 13.48 -13.89 4.88
N ILE A 155 12.42 -13.57 4.15
CA ILE A 155 11.11 -14.28 4.18
C ILE A 155 10.64 -14.41 2.74
#